data_AF-A0A1G2RJ95-F1
#
_entry.id   AF-A0A1G2RJ95-F1
#
_cell.length_a   1.000
_cell.length_b   1.000
_cell.length_c   1.000
_cell.angle_alpha   90.00
_cell.angle_beta   90.00
_cell.angle_gamma   90.00
#
_symmetry.space_group_name_H-M   'P 1'
#
loop_
_entity.id
_entity.type
_entity.pdbx_description
1 polymer ?
#
loop_
_entity_poly.entity_id
_entity_poly.type
_entity_poly.pdbx_seq_one_letter_code
_entity_poly.pdbx_strand_id
1 'polypeptide(L)'
;MSLKRLAILFIILYFLPVVLGQVSATPLVDGFKSFSLPAIWEGFTTVLDQNIEFYLGWLTPWIDKAKNILRGNLPPETQQFVP
;
A
#
# COMPACT_ATOMS: atom_id res chain seq x y z
N MET A 1 -9.11 -6.05 14.19
CA MET A 1 -9.72 -5.11 13.22
C MET A 1 -10.80 -5.85 12.45
N SER A 2 -11.99 -5.28 12.19
CA SER A 2 -13.02 -5.97 11.39
C SER A 2 -12.72 -5.86 9.89
N LEU A 3 -13.13 -6.86 9.09
CA LEU A 3 -12.93 -6.88 7.62
C LEU A 3 -13.43 -5.59 6.94
N LYS A 4 -14.55 -5.04 7.42
CA LYS A 4 -15.12 -3.77 6.96
C LYS A 4 -14.16 -2.59 7.12
N ARG A 5 -13.45 -2.51 8.25
CA ARG A 5 -12.48 -1.44 8.51
C ARG A 5 -11.25 -1.57 7.61
N LEU A 6 -10.86 -2.80 7.28
CA LEU A 6 -9.73 -3.09 6.41
C LEU A 6 -10.03 -2.70 4.95
N ALA A 7 -11.26 -2.99 4.48
CA ALA A 7 -11.72 -2.55 3.17
C ALA A 7 -11.81 -1.02 3.05
N ILE A 8 -12.32 -0.33 4.09
CA ILE A 8 -12.36 1.14 4.12
C ILE A 8 -10.94 1.71 4.08
N LEU A 9 -10.01 1.14 4.85
CA LEU A 9 -8.61 1.57 4.85
C LEU A 9 -7.95 1.38 3.47
N PHE A 10 -8.23 0.25 2.82
CA PHE A 10 -7.77 0.00 1.47
C PHE A 10 -8.28 1.06 0.49
N ILE A 11 -9.56 1.41 0.54
CA ILE A 11 -10.16 2.46 -0.30
C ILE A 11 -9.54 3.83 -0.01
N ILE A 12 -9.30 4.17 1.25
CA ILE A 12 -8.65 5.45 1.61
C ILE A 12 -7.24 5.51 1.01
N LEU A 13 -6.44 4.44 1.16
CA LEU A 13 -5.09 4.36 0.60
C LEU A 13 -5.08 4.34 -0.93
N TYR A 14 -6.13 3.78 -1.53
CA TYR A 14 -6.36 3.75 -2.97
C TYR A 14 -6.57 5.16 -3.54
N PHE A 15 -7.35 6.01 -2.87
CA PHE A 15 -7.64 7.38 -3.33
C PHE A 15 -6.68 8.44 -2.78
N LEU A 16 -5.88 8.15 -1.76
CA LEU A 16 -5.01 9.13 -1.10
C LEU A 16 -4.10 9.93 -2.07
N PRO A 17 -3.38 9.31 -3.02
CA PRO A 17 -2.50 10.06 -3.92
C PRO A 17 -3.28 10.93 -4.92
N VAL A 18 -4.50 10.49 -5.27
CA VAL A 18 -5.40 11.22 -6.16
C VAL A 18 -5.98 12.44 -5.45
N VAL A 19 -6.38 12.30 -4.18
CA VAL A 19 -6.83 13.44 -3.34
C VAL A 19 -5.71 14.45 -3.12
N LEU A 20 -4.46 13.99 -3.03
CA LEU A 20 -3.27 14.84 -2.92
C LEU A 20 -2.80 15.44 -4.25
N GLY A 21 -3.51 15.16 -5.35
CA GLY A 21 -3.21 15.69 -6.69
C GLY A 21 -1.93 15.15 -7.32
N GLN A 22 -1.37 14.07 -6.76
CA GLN A 22 -0.13 13.47 -7.23
C GLN A 22 -0.36 12.48 -8.37
N VAL A 23 -1.57 11.92 -8.49
CA VAL A 23 -1.93 10.93 -9.52
C VAL A 23 -3.29 11.27 -10.12
N SER A 24 -3.47 10.96 -11.40
CA SER A 24 -4.76 11.10 -12.06
C SER A 24 -5.79 10.13 -11.45
N ALA A 25 -7.02 10.60 -11.27
CA ALA A 25 -8.13 9.76 -10.84
C ALA A 25 -8.57 8.75 -11.92
N THR A 26 -8.17 8.95 -13.17
CA THR A 26 -8.67 8.18 -14.33
C THR A 26 -8.55 6.65 -14.15
N PRO A 27 -7.39 6.09 -13.77
CA PRO A 27 -7.24 4.64 -13.62
C PRO A 27 -8.13 4.08 -12.50
N LEU A 28 -8.35 4.86 -11.44
CA LEU A 28 -9.23 4.48 -10.34
C LEU A 28 -10.71 4.50 -10.78
N VAL A 29 -11.12 5.55 -11.49
CA VAL A 29 -12.49 5.72 -11.99
C VAL A 29 -12.83 4.62 -13.00
N ASP A 30 -11.91 4.25 -13.87
CA ASP A 30 -12.12 3.19 -14.86
C ASP A 30 -12.17 1.80 -14.22
N GLY A 31 -11.38 1.56 -13.17
CA GLY A 31 -11.48 0.38 -12.32
C GLY A 31 -12.86 0.26 -11.64
N PHE A 32 -13.39 1.36 -11.10
CA PHE A 32 -14.71 1.37 -10.46
C PHE A 32 -15.88 1.29 -11.46
N LYS A 33 -15.78 1.88 -12.65
CA LYS A 33 -16.82 1.81 -13.69
C LYS A 33 -17.10 0.39 -14.15
N SER A 34 -16.06 -0.44 -14.22
CA SER A 34 -16.21 -1.84 -14.65
C SER A 34 -16.68 -2.79 -13.54
N PHE A 35 -16.74 -2.33 -12.28
CA PHE A 35 -17.13 -3.11 -11.09
C PHE A 35 -16.48 -4.50 -11.01
N SER A 36 -15.30 -4.68 -11.60
CA SER A 36 -14.59 -5.95 -11.59
C SER A 36 -13.39 -5.88 -10.65
N LEU A 37 -13.22 -6.88 -9.80
CA LEU A 37 -12.04 -7.02 -8.95
C LEU A 37 -10.72 -6.90 -9.74
N PRO A 38 -10.59 -7.52 -10.93
CA PRO A 38 -9.38 -7.37 -11.75
C PRO A 38 -9.12 -5.93 -12.18
N ALA A 39 -10.13 -5.19 -12.63
CA ALA A 39 -9.93 -3.80 -13.08
C ALA A 39 -9.71 -2.83 -11.92
N ILE A 40 -10.33 -3.07 -10.76
CA ILE A 40 -10.02 -2.31 -9.54
C ILE A 40 -8.57 -2.54 -9.13
N TRP A 41 -8.10 -3.79 -9.22
CA TRP A 41 -6.71 -4.15 -8.95
C TRP A 41 -5.75 -3.54 -9.96
N GLU A 42 -6.08 -3.58 -11.25
CA GLU A 42 -5.27 -2.95 -12.31
C GLU A 42 -5.14 -1.44 -12.08
N GLY A 43 -6.26 -0.75 -11.84
CA GLY A 43 -6.27 0.67 -11.48
C GLY A 43 -5.47 0.96 -10.20
N PHE A 44 -5.50 0.06 -9.21
CA PHE A 44 -4.65 0.16 -8.02
C PHE A 44 -3.17 0.13 -8.41
N THR A 45 -2.78 -0.89 -9.16
CA THR A 45 -1.37 -1.12 -9.53
C THR A 45 -0.84 -0.01 -10.40
N THR A 46 -1.65 0.56 -11.31
CA THR A 46 -1.27 1.72 -12.11
C THR A 46 -1.02 2.95 -11.24
N VAL A 47 -1.89 3.24 -10.26
CA VAL A 47 -1.68 4.38 -9.36
C VAL A 47 -0.52 4.15 -8.41
N LEU A 48 -0.31 2.90 -7.99
CA LEU A 48 0.83 2.52 -7.17
C LEU A 48 2.14 2.67 -7.95
N ASP A 49 2.18 2.27 -9.22
CA ASP A 49 3.36 2.39 -10.08
C ASP A 49 3.66 3.85 -10.43
N GLN A 50 2.62 4.64 -10.73
CA GLN A 50 2.73 6.07 -11.02
C GLN A 50 3.24 6.89 -9.83
N ASN A 51 3.09 6.39 -8.60
CA ASN A 51 3.49 7.13 -7.41
C ASN A 51 4.06 6.24 -6.32
N ILE A 52 4.91 5.30 -6.74
CA ILE A 52 5.52 4.33 -5.83
C ILE A 52 6.36 5.03 -4.77
N GLU A 53 6.98 6.16 -5.09
CA GLU A 53 7.79 6.96 -4.15
C GLU A 53 6.95 7.53 -2.99
N PHE A 54 5.73 8.02 -3.26
CA PHE A 54 4.82 8.47 -2.21
C PHE A 54 4.43 7.32 -1.28
N TYR A 55 4.04 6.18 -1.86
CA TYR A 55 3.67 5.00 -1.08
C TYR A 55 4.86 4.45 -0.29
N LEU A 56 6.04 4.40 -0.89
CA LEU A 56 7.27 4.02 -0.21
C LEU A 56 7.59 4.99 0.92
N GLY A 57 7.52 6.31 0.71
CA GLY A 57 7.74 7.30 1.76
C GLY A 57 6.77 7.13 2.95
N TRP A 58 5.49 6.88 2.65
CA TRP A 58 4.49 6.63 3.68
C TRP A 58 4.69 5.29 4.39
N LEU A 59 5.08 4.23 3.66
CA LEU A 59 5.28 2.88 4.19
C LEU A 59 6.64 2.67 4.86
N THR A 60 7.67 3.44 4.51
CA THR A 60 9.05 3.32 5.05
C THR A 60 9.08 3.21 6.58
N PRO A 61 8.47 4.13 7.36
CA PRO A 61 8.48 4.03 8.81
C PRO A 61 7.75 2.79 9.34
N TRP A 62 6.74 2.28 8.63
CA TRP A 62 6.03 1.04 8.98
C TRP A 62 6.84 -0.20 8.63
N ILE A 63 7.52 -0.19 7.49
CA ILE A 63 8.44 -1.25 7.04
C ILE A 63 9.60 -1.34 8.03
N ASP A 64 10.19 -0.23 8.44
CA ASP A 64 11.27 -0.20 9.42
C ASP A 64 10.79 -0.67 10.80
N LYS A 65 9.58 -0.29 11.21
CA LYS A 65 8.97 -0.80 12.43
C LYS A 65 8.72 -2.31 12.37
N ALA A 66 8.23 -2.82 11.23
CA ALA A 66 8.04 -4.24 11.02
C ALA A 66 9.38 -5.00 11.02
N LYS A 67 10.41 -4.48 10.33
CA LYS A 67 11.78 -5.00 10.35
C LYS A 67 12.35 -5.04 11.76
N ASN A 68 12.14 -3.99 12.56
CA ASN A 68 12.61 -3.92 13.95
C ASN A 68 11.87 -4.89 14.87
N ILE A 69 10.56 -5.08 14.68
CA ILE A 69 9.78 -6.09 15.42
C ILE A 69 10.25 -7.50 15.04
N LEU A 70 10.49 -7.75 13.75
CA LEU A 70 11.04 -9.02 13.28
C LEU A 70 12.44 -9.25 13.85
N ARG A 71 13.36 -8.28 13.76
CA ARG A 71 14.69 -8.36 14.36
C ARG A 71 14.67 -8.52 15.88
N GLY A 72 13.72 -7.88 16.57
CA GLY A 72 13.54 -7.99 18.02
C GLY A 72 12.92 -9.33 18.47
N ASN A 73 12.17 -10.00 17.60
CA ASN A 73 11.60 -11.34 17.84
C ASN A 73 12.41 -12.48 17.20
N LEU A 74 13.49 -12.16 16.47
CA LEU A 74 14.39 -13.14 15.91
C LEU A 74 15.35 -13.62 17.02
N PRO A 75 15.57 -14.93 17.17
CA PRO A 75 16.60 -15.46 18.07
C PRO A 75 17.95 -14.77 17.78
N PRO A 76 18.78 -14.51 18.81
CA PRO A 76 20.04 -13.76 18.65
C PRO A 76 20.95 -14.28 17.52
N GLU A 77 20.82 -15.56 17.18
CA GLU A 77 21.62 -16.30 16.20
C GLU A 77 21.30 -15.94 14.74
N THR A 78 20.14 -15.35 14.44
CA THR A 78 19.72 -15.04 13.05
C THR A 78 19.88 -13.57 12.68
N GLN A 79 20.24 -12.70 13.63
CA GLN A 79 20.47 -11.27 13.40
C GLN A 79 21.67 -11.00 12.46
N GLN A 80 22.56 -11.99 12.30
CA GLN A 80 23.73 -11.91 11.42
C GLN A 80 23.39 -12.25 9.95
N PHE A 81 22.19 -12.73 9.66
CA PHE A 81 21.76 -13.17 8.32
C PHE A 81 20.78 -12.20 7.64
N VAL A 82 20.41 -11.10 8.31
CA VAL A 82 19.59 -10.05 7.69
C VAL A 82 20.54 -8.95 7.20
N PRO A 83 20.74 -8.80 5.87
CA PRO A 83 21.55 -7.73 5.31
C PRO A 83 21.00 -6.33 5.64
#